data_AF-A0A395M1H0-F1
#
_entry.id   AF-A0A395M1H0-F1
#
_cell.length_a   1.000
_cell.length_b   1.000
_cell.length_c   1.000
_cell.angle_alpha   90.00
_cell.angle_beta   90.00
_cell.angle_gamma   90.00
#
_symmetry.space_group_name_H-M   'P 1'
#
loop_
_entity.id
_entity.type
_entity.pdbx_description
1 polymer ?
#
loop_
_entity_poly.entity_id
_entity_poly.type
_entity_poly.pdbx_seq_one_letter_code
_entity_poly.pdbx_strand_id
1 'polypeptide(L)'
;GRDSLGIDYNRLRHRLYRLRRGDNANNSLDFREYPVADGAPTDVFGNPQILGSETMWSVASDVGGNRRFSIKPLGLELHQQVYGIPSDNPTLNNTIFIRNRYINRNAKDSLNPNKGLWKNACFGIFSDDDLGDASDDLNGCDTLQKMSYTYNGFENDPVYGSPPPAVGHIFLQGTHKGQPFDIYAYTRMYSQAGPCGDPGTFEPHHLYNFLRGLDKNGNPMPSTEPGSRFMFPGDPETGTGILQTRMSDIRHVLSAGPVDVAAGDTVEILYAVTIAVGANRLNSVTKLKAQAAELHMLHRTNLPATKMWLYVNRGFDISIGKPFPIVVEARDEKGFPRRVSQPTTVSLQLARGNGTLIGTLIGTMLPGQNSITFEAMYQGAEDTIQIQASRLLGMPLATSLSRPIRALPPALRVERLSLLNLRGGTRIFANDTLEIQFACKRADGTIDNSYTGTLRLHHIGNGKIMGDTIAQVLSGIATYRIAFSRAGMHLIKAENAELIGIAGDSIRVEHRLVALKYPRVIKVPVSGEMSSLPFVALLRLDALEPNATYRYRNLMGENARAIFPREPNFLALNPPFVSDLSQSYFEFKTDDKGSYTGWFVSELVGTSTP
;
A
#
# COMPACT_ATOMS: atom_id res chain seq x y z
N GLY A 1 -0.10 -7.25 10.21
CA GLY A 1 1.34 -6.92 10.15
C GLY A 1 1.54 -5.67 9.31
N ARG A 2 2.61 -4.90 9.56
CA ARG A 2 3.09 -3.83 8.64
C ARG A 2 4.50 -4.10 8.09
N ASP A 3 5.19 -5.09 8.65
CA ASP A 3 6.61 -5.42 8.40
C ASP A 3 6.82 -6.50 7.31
N SER A 4 5.73 -6.88 6.61
CA SER A 4 5.69 -8.02 5.68
C SER A 4 5.94 -7.65 4.21
N LEU A 5 6.20 -6.38 3.90
CA LEU A 5 6.69 -5.92 2.60
C LEU A 5 8.14 -5.46 2.77
N GLY A 6 9.02 -5.87 1.85
CA GLY A 6 10.45 -5.52 1.84
C GLY A 6 10.75 -4.06 1.48
N ILE A 7 9.96 -3.12 2.01
CA ILE A 7 10.13 -1.69 1.80
C ILE A 7 11.34 -1.22 2.60
N ASP A 8 12.43 -0.90 1.92
CA ASP A 8 13.49 -0.05 2.47
C ASP A 8 12.89 1.35 2.68
N TYR A 9 12.31 1.60 3.86
CA TYR A 9 11.63 2.85 4.21
C TYR A 9 12.56 4.08 4.17
N ASN A 10 13.89 3.89 4.12
CA ASN A 10 14.84 4.97 3.87
C ASN A 10 14.80 5.46 2.41
N ARG A 11 14.13 4.73 1.50
CA ARG A 11 13.90 5.09 0.09
C ARG A 11 12.43 5.38 -0.15
N LEU A 12 12.07 6.67 -0.06
CA LEU A 12 10.72 7.22 -0.25
C LEU A 12 9.99 6.76 -1.54
N ARG A 13 10.75 6.28 -2.54
CA ARG A 13 10.25 5.72 -3.82
C ARG A 13 9.48 4.40 -3.69
N HIS A 14 9.78 3.58 -2.67
CA HIS A 14 9.15 2.26 -2.51
C HIS A 14 7.84 2.35 -1.71
N ARG A 15 6.86 3.12 -2.22
CA ARG A 15 5.53 3.24 -1.59
C ARG A 15 4.39 2.88 -2.54
N LEU A 16 3.18 2.81 -1.99
CA LEU A 16 1.94 2.81 -2.76
C LEU A 16 1.60 4.26 -3.12
N TYR A 17 1.52 4.55 -4.42
CA TYR A 17 1.11 5.85 -4.95
C TYR A 17 -0.38 5.80 -5.28
N ARG A 18 -1.17 6.76 -4.79
CA ARG A 18 -2.63 6.80 -4.95
C ARG A 18 -3.06 8.06 -5.71
N LEU A 19 -3.62 7.86 -6.90
CA LEU A 19 -4.04 8.91 -7.83
C LEU A 19 -5.55 8.88 -8.07
N ARG A 20 -6.19 10.05 -8.19
CA ARG A 20 -7.63 10.18 -8.50
C ARG A 20 -7.92 11.04 -9.72
N ARG A 21 -9.04 10.81 -10.40
CA ARG A 21 -9.46 11.68 -11.52
C ARG A 21 -9.70 13.12 -11.07
N GLY A 22 -8.85 14.01 -11.58
CA GLY A 22 -8.75 15.42 -11.17
C GLY A 22 -7.47 15.74 -10.39
N ASP A 23 -6.64 14.75 -10.06
CA ASP A 23 -5.30 15.00 -9.52
C ASP A 23 -4.38 15.67 -10.54
N ASN A 24 -3.50 16.52 -10.01
CA ASN A 24 -2.39 17.17 -10.70
C ASN A 24 -1.28 17.50 -9.70
N ALA A 25 -0.15 18.01 -10.18
CA ALA A 25 1.01 18.34 -9.35
C ALA A 25 0.78 19.45 -8.29
N ASN A 26 -0.34 20.18 -8.37
CA ASN A 26 -0.70 21.26 -7.43
C ASN A 26 -1.68 20.82 -6.34
N ASN A 27 -2.33 19.65 -6.47
CA ASN A 27 -3.30 19.15 -5.48
C ASN A 27 -2.96 17.74 -4.94
N SER A 28 -2.06 16.97 -5.56
CA SER A 28 -1.73 15.60 -5.17
C SER A 28 -0.23 15.37 -5.05
N LEU A 29 0.21 14.87 -3.90
CA LEU A 29 1.61 14.53 -3.63
C LEU A 29 2.06 13.32 -4.45
N ASP A 30 1.19 12.30 -4.58
CA ASP A 30 1.50 11.10 -5.37
C ASP A 30 1.53 11.37 -6.87
N PHE A 31 0.80 12.38 -7.37
CA PHE A 31 0.93 12.85 -8.76
C PHE A 31 2.28 13.56 -8.96
N ARG A 32 2.68 14.42 -8.00
CA ARG A 32 3.92 15.19 -8.05
C ARG A 32 5.17 14.32 -7.91
N GLU A 33 5.13 13.32 -7.04
CA GLU A 33 6.25 12.40 -6.74
C GLU A 33 6.19 11.10 -7.57
N TYR A 34 5.35 11.04 -8.62
CA TYR A 34 5.07 9.81 -9.36
C TYR A 34 6.32 9.25 -10.05
N PRO A 35 6.71 7.97 -9.82
CA PRO A 35 8.04 7.50 -10.12
C PRO A 35 8.13 6.93 -11.55
N VAL A 36 7.93 7.79 -12.55
CA VAL A 36 8.03 7.44 -13.98
C VAL A 36 9.39 6.81 -14.30
N ALA A 37 10.46 7.26 -13.63
CA ALA A 37 11.82 6.71 -13.76
C ALA A 37 11.97 5.26 -13.27
N ASP A 38 11.15 4.82 -12.30
CA ASP A 38 11.10 3.42 -11.85
C ASP A 38 10.11 2.59 -12.70
N GLY A 39 9.48 3.18 -13.72
CA GLY A 39 8.60 2.52 -14.70
C GLY A 39 7.10 2.74 -14.51
N ALA A 40 6.69 3.68 -13.66
CA ALA A 40 5.28 3.97 -13.44
C ALA A 40 4.59 4.52 -14.72
N PRO A 41 3.40 4.03 -15.11
CA PRO A 41 2.80 4.28 -16.41
C PRO A 41 2.30 5.72 -16.58
N THR A 42 2.53 6.31 -17.75
CA THR A 42 2.08 7.66 -18.11
C THR A 42 0.95 7.68 -19.13
N ASP A 43 0.32 8.84 -19.29
CA ASP A 43 -0.49 9.18 -20.46
C ASP A 43 0.38 9.61 -21.66
N VAL A 44 -0.26 10.02 -22.76
CA VAL A 44 0.40 10.47 -24.00
C VAL A 44 1.14 11.80 -23.87
N PHE A 45 1.00 12.51 -22.75
CA PHE A 45 1.65 13.77 -22.44
C PHE A 45 2.76 13.63 -21.38
N GLY A 46 2.99 12.41 -20.88
CA GLY A 46 3.97 12.13 -19.83
C GLY A 46 3.45 12.35 -18.40
N ASN A 47 2.17 12.66 -18.21
CA ASN A 47 1.56 12.73 -16.88
C ASN A 47 1.27 11.32 -16.34
N PRO A 48 1.11 11.14 -15.02
CA PRO A 48 0.68 9.87 -14.42
C PRO A 48 -0.60 9.29 -15.04
N GLN A 49 -0.62 8.00 -15.38
CA GLN A 49 -1.76 7.33 -16.02
C GLN A 49 -2.88 7.02 -15.00
N ILE A 50 -3.89 7.89 -14.94
CA ILE A 50 -5.07 7.68 -14.11
C ILE A 50 -6.17 6.96 -14.90
N LEU A 51 -6.52 5.76 -14.44
CA LEU A 51 -7.61 4.90 -14.92
C LEU A 51 -8.75 4.87 -13.89
N GLY A 52 -10.00 4.78 -14.35
CA GLY A 52 -11.18 4.74 -13.46
C GLY A 52 -11.36 6.01 -12.63
N SER A 53 -11.90 5.91 -11.42
CA SER A 53 -11.92 7.04 -10.46
C SER A 53 -10.60 7.19 -9.70
N GLU A 54 -9.99 6.07 -9.36
CA GLU A 54 -8.80 5.96 -8.53
C GLU A 54 -7.89 4.87 -9.11
N THR A 55 -6.60 5.19 -9.20
CA THR A 55 -5.53 4.28 -9.60
C THR A 55 -4.49 4.26 -8.49
N MET A 56 -4.11 3.07 -8.05
CA MET A 56 -2.95 2.86 -7.20
C MET A 56 -1.81 2.24 -8.02
N TRP A 57 -0.56 2.60 -7.72
CA TRP A 57 0.62 2.00 -8.32
C TRP A 57 1.70 1.70 -7.28
N SER A 58 2.42 0.59 -7.44
CA SER A 58 3.60 0.26 -6.63
C SER A 58 4.63 -0.55 -7.42
N VAL A 59 5.88 -0.52 -6.95
CA VAL A 59 6.98 -1.38 -7.39
C VAL A 59 7.50 -2.21 -6.22
N ALA A 60 7.73 -3.49 -6.46
CA ALA A 60 8.35 -4.42 -5.52
C ALA A 60 9.42 -5.27 -6.23
N SER A 61 10.39 -5.79 -5.47
CA SER A 61 11.35 -6.78 -5.96
C SER A 61 11.53 -7.90 -4.94
N ASP A 62 11.86 -9.11 -5.41
CA ASP A 62 12.21 -10.24 -4.55
C ASP A 62 13.65 -10.17 -4.02
N VAL A 63 14.48 -9.24 -4.54
CA VAL A 63 15.85 -9.01 -4.06
C VAL A 63 15.84 -8.12 -2.82
N GLY A 64 16.46 -8.60 -1.73
CA GLY A 64 16.65 -7.83 -0.48
C GLY A 64 15.53 -7.91 0.56
N GLY A 65 14.32 -8.37 0.21
CA GLY A 65 13.20 -8.51 1.15
C GLY A 65 13.11 -9.87 1.86
N ASN A 66 12.41 -9.90 3.00
CA ASN A 66 11.88 -11.13 3.60
C ASN A 66 10.82 -11.75 2.66
N ARG A 67 10.91 -13.05 2.38
CA ARG A 67 9.98 -13.79 1.49
C ARG A 67 9.21 -14.81 2.32
N ARG A 68 7.88 -14.94 2.14
CA ARG A 68 7.00 -15.86 2.95
C ARG A 68 7.57 -17.28 3.10
N PHE A 69 8.21 -17.80 2.07
CA PHE A 69 8.76 -19.16 2.03
C PHE A 69 10.30 -19.23 2.08
N SER A 70 11.01 -18.13 2.38
CA SER A 70 12.48 -18.06 2.49
C SER A 70 13.31 -18.58 1.30
N ILE A 71 12.69 -18.76 0.13
CA ILE A 71 13.34 -19.24 -1.10
C ILE A 71 14.35 -18.22 -1.66
N LYS A 72 15.23 -18.67 -2.56
CA LYS A 72 16.14 -17.78 -3.32
C LYS A 72 15.34 -16.85 -4.24
N PRO A 73 15.77 -15.59 -4.45
CA PRO A 73 15.13 -14.71 -5.42
C PRO A 73 15.31 -15.23 -6.85
N LEU A 74 14.30 -15.00 -7.69
CA LEU A 74 14.32 -15.20 -9.13
C LEU A 74 14.93 -14.00 -9.87
N GLY A 75 15.12 -12.85 -9.18
CA GLY A 75 15.50 -11.58 -9.81
C GLY A 75 14.29 -10.89 -10.43
N LEU A 76 13.14 -10.96 -9.76
CA LEU A 76 11.89 -10.35 -10.18
C LEU A 76 11.80 -8.90 -9.70
N GLU A 77 11.36 -8.02 -10.58
CA GLU A 77 10.71 -6.76 -10.22
C GLU A 77 9.27 -6.78 -10.74
N LEU A 78 8.33 -6.47 -9.87
CA LEU A 78 6.90 -6.39 -10.16
C LEU A 78 6.46 -4.93 -10.09
N HIS A 79 5.88 -4.42 -11.17
CA HIS A 79 5.05 -3.21 -11.11
C HIS A 79 3.59 -3.64 -11.05
N GLN A 80 2.83 -3.11 -10.09
CA GLN A 80 1.41 -3.39 -9.95
C GLN A 80 0.62 -2.09 -10.08
N GLN A 81 -0.35 -2.06 -10.98
CA GLN A 81 -1.32 -0.97 -11.15
C GLN A 81 -2.72 -1.51 -10.84
N VAL A 82 -3.40 -0.91 -9.87
CA VAL A 82 -4.75 -1.30 -9.41
C VAL A 82 -5.71 -0.16 -9.69
N TYR A 83 -6.90 -0.40 -10.25
CA TYR A 83 -7.88 0.65 -10.52
C TYR A 83 -9.33 0.17 -10.49
N GLY A 84 -10.26 1.07 -10.17
CA GLY A 84 -11.71 0.81 -10.14
C GLY A 84 -12.50 1.83 -10.97
N ILE A 85 -13.50 1.38 -11.73
CA ILE A 85 -14.30 2.22 -12.63
C ILE A 85 -15.71 2.37 -12.04
N PRO A 86 -16.08 3.51 -11.41
CA PRO A 86 -17.42 3.67 -10.85
C PRO A 86 -18.42 3.75 -12.00
N SER A 87 -19.54 3.03 -11.89
CA SER A 87 -20.54 2.92 -12.96
C SER A 87 -21.90 2.59 -12.36
N ASP A 88 -22.97 2.85 -13.12
CA ASP A 88 -24.31 2.34 -12.80
C ASP A 88 -24.45 0.86 -13.20
N ASN A 89 -23.49 0.32 -13.98
CA ASN A 89 -23.39 -1.11 -14.25
C ASN A 89 -22.69 -1.82 -13.08
N PRO A 90 -23.35 -2.76 -12.36
CA PRO A 90 -22.77 -3.48 -11.23
C PRO A 90 -21.49 -4.24 -11.63
N THR A 91 -21.41 -4.80 -12.84
CA THR A 91 -20.22 -5.51 -13.34
C THR A 91 -18.96 -4.66 -13.26
N LEU A 92 -19.04 -3.35 -13.51
CA LEU A 92 -17.88 -2.45 -13.40
C LEU A 92 -17.74 -1.89 -11.99
N ASN A 93 -18.85 -1.54 -11.34
CA ASN A 93 -18.85 -0.92 -10.02
C ASN A 93 -18.36 -1.86 -8.91
N ASN A 94 -18.56 -3.18 -9.07
CA ASN A 94 -18.12 -4.22 -8.14
C ASN A 94 -16.73 -4.78 -8.47
N THR A 95 -16.05 -4.24 -9.50
CA THR A 95 -14.78 -4.79 -10.03
C THR A 95 -13.58 -3.90 -9.74
N ILE A 96 -12.53 -4.53 -9.22
CA ILE A 96 -11.17 -3.99 -9.16
C ILE A 96 -10.34 -4.64 -10.26
N PHE A 97 -9.71 -3.83 -11.10
CA PHE A 97 -8.79 -4.28 -12.14
C PHE A 97 -7.35 -4.22 -11.62
N ILE A 98 -6.56 -5.26 -11.90
CA ILE A 98 -5.16 -5.37 -11.49
C ILE A 98 -4.30 -5.72 -12.70
N ARG A 99 -3.38 -4.82 -13.05
CA ARG A 99 -2.34 -5.02 -14.07
C ARG A 99 -1.01 -5.25 -13.37
N ASN A 100 -0.48 -6.47 -13.50
CA ASN A 100 0.86 -6.84 -13.04
C ASN A 100 1.82 -6.87 -14.23
N ARG A 101 2.95 -6.17 -14.12
CA ARG A 101 4.06 -6.18 -15.08
C ARG A 101 5.28 -6.82 -14.39
N TYR A 102 5.61 -8.03 -14.80
CA TYR A 102 6.69 -8.86 -14.26
C TYR A 102 7.95 -8.68 -15.11
N ILE A 103 8.97 -8.05 -14.55
CA ILE A 103 10.23 -7.74 -15.22
C ILE A 103 11.32 -8.69 -14.70
N ASN A 104 11.97 -9.39 -15.62
CA ASN A 104 13.13 -10.21 -15.28
C ASN A 104 14.37 -9.30 -15.18
N ARG A 105 14.81 -8.97 -13.96
CA ARG A 105 15.96 -8.09 -13.68
C ARG A 105 17.30 -8.84 -13.64
N ASN A 106 17.37 -10.11 -14.03
CA ASN A 106 18.66 -10.77 -14.20
C ASN A 106 19.53 -10.08 -15.26
N ALA A 107 20.85 -10.15 -15.08
CA ALA A 107 21.80 -9.59 -16.04
C ALA A 107 21.81 -10.41 -17.34
N LYS A 108 21.63 -9.73 -18.48
CA LYS A 108 21.84 -10.31 -19.82
C LYS A 108 23.30 -10.74 -19.98
N ASP A 109 23.51 -11.88 -20.63
CA ASP A 109 24.83 -12.40 -20.98
C ASP A 109 24.84 -12.74 -22.48
N SER A 110 25.77 -12.14 -23.22
CA SER A 110 25.91 -12.31 -24.67
C SER A 110 26.59 -13.63 -25.07
N LEU A 111 27.25 -14.31 -24.13
CA LEU A 111 27.90 -15.61 -24.34
C LEU A 111 27.01 -16.77 -23.86
N ASN A 112 26.04 -16.50 -22.99
CA ASN A 112 25.05 -17.48 -22.55
C ASN A 112 23.62 -16.88 -22.49
N PRO A 113 22.83 -16.96 -23.57
CA PRO A 113 21.47 -16.40 -23.61
C PRO A 113 20.47 -17.08 -22.65
N ASN A 114 20.83 -18.24 -22.08
CA ASN A 114 20.01 -18.93 -21.07
C ASN A 114 20.34 -18.47 -19.63
N LYS A 115 21.39 -17.66 -19.42
CA LYS A 115 21.75 -17.15 -18.09
C LYS A 115 20.71 -16.13 -17.63
N GLY A 116 20.07 -16.42 -16.49
CA GLY A 116 18.96 -15.61 -15.97
C GLY A 116 17.63 -15.80 -16.70
N LEU A 117 17.52 -16.77 -17.62
CA LEU A 117 16.25 -17.11 -18.29
C LEU A 117 15.28 -17.74 -17.28
N TRP A 118 14.06 -17.20 -17.18
CA TRP A 118 12.95 -17.92 -16.56
C TRP A 118 12.32 -18.85 -17.59
N LYS A 119 12.85 -20.08 -17.66
CA LYS A 119 12.37 -21.14 -18.56
C LYS A 119 11.00 -21.64 -18.08
N ASN A 120 10.03 -21.73 -18.98
CA ASN A 120 8.66 -22.18 -18.71
C ASN A 120 7.96 -21.43 -17.55
N ALA A 121 8.16 -20.11 -17.44
CA ALA A 121 7.62 -19.31 -16.34
C ALA A 121 6.08 -19.31 -16.32
N CYS A 122 5.50 -19.74 -15.20
CA CYS A 122 4.07 -19.63 -14.90
C CYS A 122 3.84 -18.50 -13.89
N PHE A 123 2.74 -17.77 -14.05
CA PHE A 123 2.36 -16.65 -13.18
C PHE A 123 1.03 -16.97 -12.48
N GLY A 124 0.96 -16.80 -11.17
CA GLY A 124 -0.22 -17.13 -10.37
C GLY A 124 -0.98 -15.91 -9.86
N ILE A 125 -2.29 -15.91 -10.05
CA ILE A 125 -3.25 -15.15 -9.26
C ILE A 125 -3.61 -16.06 -8.07
N PHE A 126 -2.88 -15.90 -6.98
CA PHE A 126 -3.14 -16.60 -5.71
C PHE A 126 -4.20 -15.83 -4.92
N SER A 127 -5.13 -16.53 -4.28
CA SER A 127 -6.01 -15.94 -3.29
C SER A 127 -6.22 -16.83 -2.06
N ASP A 128 -6.65 -16.13 -1.01
CA ASP A 128 -6.89 -16.53 0.37
C ASP A 128 -8.15 -15.73 0.73
N ASP A 129 -9.29 -16.14 0.16
CA ASP A 129 -10.45 -15.25 -0.05
C ASP A 129 -11.25 -14.99 1.23
N ASP A 130 -11.25 -15.92 2.19
CA ASP A 130 -11.96 -15.90 3.47
C ASP A 130 -13.36 -15.25 3.36
N LEU A 131 -14.31 -15.90 2.66
CA LEU A 131 -15.57 -15.26 2.22
C LEU A 131 -16.62 -15.15 3.34
N GLY A 132 -16.24 -14.48 4.43
CA GLY A 132 -17.02 -14.36 5.66
C GLY A 132 -16.50 -15.34 6.70
N ASP A 133 -17.20 -16.44 6.94
CA ASP A 133 -16.66 -17.58 7.68
C ASP A 133 -15.87 -18.52 6.74
N ALA A 134 -14.55 -18.32 6.71
CA ALA A 134 -13.62 -19.13 5.94
C ALA A 134 -13.72 -20.65 6.18
N SER A 135 -14.38 -21.12 7.25
CA SER A 135 -14.59 -22.56 7.46
C SER A 135 -15.65 -23.20 6.55
N ASP A 136 -16.53 -22.37 5.95
CA ASP A 136 -17.64 -22.77 5.09
C ASP A 136 -17.30 -22.71 3.58
N ASP A 137 -16.14 -22.15 3.22
CA ASP A 137 -15.75 -21.85 1.84
C ASP A 137 -15.70 -23.05 0.89
N LEU A 138 -16.22 -22.85 -0.33
CA LEU A 138 -16.10 -23.72 -1.50
C LEU A 138 -15.53 -22.93 -2.69
N ASN A 139 -14.80 -23.59 -3.59
CA ASN A 139 -14.16 -22.91 -4.73
C ASN A 139 -14.27 -23.74 -6.01
N GLY A 140 -14.25 -23.05 -7.14
CA GLY A 140 -14.24 -23.66 -8.47
C GLY A 140 -13.51 -22.82 -9.50
N CYS A 141 -13.55 -23.25 -10.76
CA CYS A 141 -13.11 -22.44 -11.88
C CYS A 141 -14.07 -22.53 -13.06
N ASP A 142 -14.06 -21.51 -13.91
CA ASP A 142 -14.74 -21.52 -15.20
C ASP A 142 -13.68 -21.26 -16.28
N THR A 143 -13.38 -22.28 -17.08
CA THR A 143 -12.32 -22.23 -18.10
C THR A 143 -12.75 -21.46 -19.35
N LEU A 144 -14.06 -21.25 -19.57
CA LEU A 144 -14.59 -20.45 -20.66
C LEU A 144 -14.52 -18.96 -20.32
N GLN A 145 -14.89 -18.60 -19.09
CA GLN A 145 -14.75 -17.24 -18.53
C GLN A 145 -13.37 -16.95 -17.95
N LYS A 146 -12.43 -17.91 -18.03
CA LYS A 146 -11.03 -17.80 -17.60
C LYS A 146 -10.88 -17.28 -16.16
N MET A 147 -11.64 -17.85 -15.23
CA MET A 147 -11.68 -17.38 -13.84
C MET A 147 -11.60 -18.51 -12.82
N SER A 148 -11.10 -18.21 -11.62
CA SER A 148 -11.41 -18.97 -10.40
C SER A 148 -12.40 -18.19 -9.54
N TYR A 149 -13.10 -18.88 -8.65
CA TYR A 149 -14.10 -18.29 -7.78
C TYR A 149 -14.25 -19.03 -6.45
N THR A 150 -14.72 -18.30 -5.45
CA THR A 150 -15.03 -18.77 -4.10
C THR A 150 -16.47 -18.37 -3.73
N TYR A 151 -17.18 -19.26 -3.04
CA TYR A 151 -18.59 -19.13 -2.68
C TYR A 151 -18.90 -19.97 -1.42
N ASN A 152 -19.80 -19.49 -0.57
CA ASN A 152 -20.12 -20.14 0.69
C ASN A 152 -20.80 -21.52 0.51
N GLY A 153 -20.53 -22.41 1.47
CA GLY A 153 -21.15 -23.73 1.59
C GLY A 153 -22.61 -23.69 2.06
N PHE A 154 -22.99 -22.66 2.83
CA PHE A 154 -24.33 -22.45 3.38
C PHE A 154 -25.03 -21.21 2.77
N GLU A 155 -26.37 -21.17 2.89
CA GLU A 155 -27.19 -20.06 2.37
C GLU A 155 -27.20 -18.82 3.28
N ASN A 156 -26.49 -18.85 4.42
CA ASN A 156 -26.34 -17.72 5.33
C ASN A 156 -24.92 -17.70 5.91
N ASP A 157 -24.13 -16.71 5.49
CA ASP A 157 -22.81 -16.45 6.05
C ASP A 157 -22.90 -15.55 7.32
N PRO A 158 -22.06 -15.74 8.36
CA PRO A 158 -22.08 -14.90 9.57
C PRO A 158 -21.70 -13.42 9.38
N VAL A 159 -21.06 -13.04 8.26
CA VAL A 159 -20.58 -11.67 7.99
C VAL A 159 -21.42 -10.99 6.91
N TYR A 160 -21.74 -11.70 5.82
CA TYR A 160 -22.47 -11.22 4.66
C TYR A 160 -23.98 -11.56 4.68
N GLY A 161 -24.41 -12.46 5.56
CA GLY A 161 -25.83 -12.83 5.71
C GLY A 161 -26.35 -13.74 4.61
N SER A 162 -27.61 -13.55 4.23
CA SER A 162 -28.34 -14.42 3.29
C SER A 162 -29.06 -13.60 2.20
N PRO A 163 -28.91 -13.94 0.90
CA PRO A 163 -27.96 -14.91 0.35
C PRO A 163 -26.54 -14.33 0.30
N PRO A 164 -25.49 -15.13 0.58
CA PRO A 164 -24.12 -14.63 0.55
C PRO A 164 -23.60 -14.40 -0.89
N PRO A 165 -22.54 -13.58 -1.05
CA PRO A 165 -21.91 -13.34 -2.33
C PRO A 165 -21.14 -14.56 -2.88
N ALA A 166 -20.63 -14.41 -4.09
CA ALA A 166 -19.49 -15.15 -4.60
C ALA A 166 -18.43 -14.15 -5.09
N VAL A 167 -17.15 -14.45 -4.87
CA VAL A 167 -16.00 -13.65 -5.32
C VAL A 167 -15.25 -14.38 -6.43
N GLY A 168 -14.78 -13.65 -7.44
CA GLY A 168 -14.11 -14.23 -8.61
C GLY A 168 -12.89 -13.46 -9.06
N HIS A 169 -11.90 -14.21 -9.54
CA HIS A 169 -10.62 -13.74 -10.08
C HIS A 169 -10.56 -14.06 -11.58
N ILE A 170 -10.91 -13.08 -12.41
CA ILE A 170 -11.08 -13.22 -13.87
C ILE A 170 -9.78 -12.81 -14.57
N PHE A 171 -9.09 -13.75 -15.20
CA PHE A 171 -7.95 -13.44 -16.07
C PHE A 171 -8.44 -12.84 -17.39
N LEU A 172 -8.12 -11.57 -17.66
CA LEU A 172 -8.61 -10.86 -18.86
C LEU A 172 -7.63 -10.97 -20.04
N GLN A 173 -6.32 -10.85 -19.78
CA GLN A 173 -5.28 -10.92 -20.80
C GLN A 173 -3.90 -11.16 -20.18
N GLY A 174 -3.13 -12.12 -20.72
CA GLY A 174 -1.68 -12.20 -20.59
C GLY A 174 -1.01 -11.72 -21.88
N THR A 175 0.17 -11.10 -21.79
CA THR A 175 0.95 -10.68 -22.96
C THR A 175 2.45 -10.75 -22.71
N HIS A 176 3.18 -11.35 -23.66
CA HIS A 176 4.64 -11.48 -23.68
C HIS A 176 5.15 -11.16 -25.09
N LYS A 177 6.11 -10.23 -25.23
CA LYS A 177 6.62 -9.74 -26.54
C LYS A 177 5.52 -9.33 -27.53
N GLY A 178 4.42 -8.78 -27.02
CA GLY A 178 3.24 -8.38 -27.81
C GLY A 178 2.34 -9.54 -28.26
N GLN A 179 2.69 -10.80 -27.96
CA GLN A 179 1.84 -11.96 -28.22
C GLN A 179 0.97 -12.26 -27.00
N PRO A 180 -0.32 -12.61 -27.18
CA PRO A 180 -1.20 -12.99 -26.08
C PRO A 180 -0.86 -14.39 -25.55
N PHE A 181 -1.11 -14.62 -24.27
CA PHE A 181 -1.15 -15.96 -23.66
C PHE A 181 -2.27 -16.03 -22.61
N ASP A 182 -2.62 -17.24 -22.22
CA ASP A 182 -3.81 -17.55 -21.44
C ASP A 182 -3.54 -18.32 -20.14
N ILE A 183 -4.62 -18.59 -19.39
CA ILE A 183 -4.63 -19.45 -18.21
C ILE A 183 -4.11 -20.86 -18.54
N TYR A 184 -3.43 -21.47 -17.58
CA TYR A 184 -2.68 -22.73 -17.73
C TYR A 184 -3.13 -23.83 -16.78
N ALA A 185 -3.43 -23.46 -15.53
CA ALA A 185 -3.89 -24.39 -14.50
C ALA A 185 -4.75 -23.66 -13.45
N TYR A 186 -5.50 -24.44 -12.67
CA TYR A 186 -6.16 -23.99 -11.47
C TYR A 186 -6.07 -25.05 -10.38
N THR A 187 -5.51 -24.68 -9.22
CA THR A 187 -5.26 -25.61 -8.11
C THR A 187 -5.71 -25.06 -6.76
N ARG A 188 -6.23 -25.96 -5.92
CA ARG A 188 -6.77 -25.71 -4.58
C ARG A 188 -5.81 -26.20 -3.49
N MET A 189 -5.66 -25.42 -2.43
CA MET A 189 -4.70 -25.58 -1.33
C MET A 189 -5.44 -25.52 0.02
N TYR A 190 -5.03 -26.29 1.04
CA TYR A 190 -5.56 -26.20 2.41
C TYR A 190 -4.52 -25.56 3.34
N SER A 191 -4.93 -24.87 4.40
CA SER A 191 -4.01 -24.44 5.48
C SER A 191 -3.30 -25.62 6.17
N GLN A 192 -3.92 -26.80 6.16
CA GLN A 192 -3.37 -28.00 6.79
C GLN A 192 -2.23 -28.63 5.96
N ALA A 193 -1.46 -29.52 6.59
CA ALA A 193 -0.40 -30.29 5.94
C ALA A 193 -0.93 -31.36 4.95
N GLY A 194 -0.02 -32.06 4.27
CA GLY A 194 -0.32 -33.06 3.24
C GLY A 194 -0.12 -32.54 1.80
N PRO A 195 -0.33 -33.37 0.75
CA PRO A 195 0.11 -33.07 -0.61
C PRO A 195 -0.59 -31.86 -1.25
N CYS A 196 -1.89 -31.67 -0.97
CA CYS A 196 -2.66 -30.49 -1.38
C CYS A 196 -2.69 -29.38 -0.30
N GLY A 197 -1.77 -29.41 0.66
CA GLY A 197 -1.66 -28.42 1.75
C GLY A 197 -0.70 -27.26 1.44
N ASP A 198 -0.61 -26.28 2.34
CA ASP A 198 0.17 -25.04 2.14
C ASP A 198 1.67 -25.31 1.81
N PRO A 199 2.37 -24.44 1.05
CA PRO A 199 3.74 -24.68 0.60
C PRO A 199 4.75 -24.63 1.76
N GLY A 200 5.60 -25.65 1.86
CA GLY A 200 6.69 -25.66 2.85
C GLY A 200 7.72 -24.55 2.62
N THR A 201 8.24 -23.98 3.71
CA THR A 201 9.39 -23.06 3.71
C THR A 201 10.62 -23.73 3.08
N PHE A 202 11.42 -22.96 2.35
CA PHE A 202 12.57 -23.38 1.55
C PHE A 202 12.27 -24.27 0.34
N GLU A 203 11.01 -24.62 0.07
CA GLU A 203 10.62 -25.54 -1.01
C GLU A 203 9.92 -24.83 -2.18
N PRO A 204 10.68 -24.22 -3.12
CA PRO A 204 10.10 -23.53 -4.28
C PRO A 204 9.39 -24.49 -5.24
N HIS A 205 9.74 -25.78 -5.20
CA HIS A 205 9.16 -26.80 -6.07
C HIS A 205 7.65 -27.00 -5.79
N HIS A 206 7.22 -26.89 -4.52
CA HIS A 206 5.81 -26.90 -4.14
C HIS A 206 5.00 -25.84 -4.90
N LEU A 207 5.43 -24.57 -4.84
CA LEU A 207 4.78 -23.44 -5.51
C LEU A 207 4.70 -23.65 -7.03
N TYR A 208 5.80 -24.10 -7.63
CA TYR A 208 5.89 -24.35 -9.07
C TYR A 208 5.14 -25.62 -9.52
N ASN A 209 4.74 -26.50 -8.61
CA ASN A 209 3.86 -27.63 -8.92
C ASN A 209 2.40 -27.17 -8.98
N PHE A 210 1.93 -26.41 -7.98
CA PHE A 210 0.59 -25.80 -7.99
C PHE A 210 0.37 -24.95 -9.25
N LEU A 211 1.33 -24.08 -9.61
CA LEU A 211 1.28 -23.26 -10.83
C LEU A 211 1.19 -24.05 -12.15
N ARG A 212 1.35 -25.38 -12.14
CA ARG A 212 1.29 -26.27 -13.32
C ARG A 212 0.10 -27.24 -13.30
N GLY A 213 -0.75 -27.22 -12.26
CA GLY A 213 -1.89 -28.14 -12.12
C GLY A 213 -1.61 -29.39 -11.26
N LEU A 214 -0.59 -29.34 -10.41
CA LEU A 214 -0.06 -30.51 -9.67
C LEU A 214 -0.13 -30.31 -8.15
N ASP A 215 -0.11 -31.42 -7.40
CA ASP A 215 0.09 -31.40 -5.94
C ASP A 215 1.55 -31.05 -5.59
N LYS A 216 1.85 -30.87 -4.29
CA LYS A 216 3.23 -30.57 -3.85
C LYS A 216 4.28 -31.57 -4.30
N ASN A 217 3.92 -32.85 -4.40
CA ASN A 217 4.83 -33.92 -4.80
C ASN A 217 5.03 -34.01 -6.33
N GLY A 218 4.23 -33.28 -7.11
CA GLY A 218 4.26 -33.27 -8.58
C GLY A 218 3.26 -34.24 -9.23
N ASN A 219 2.34 -34.83 -8.47
CA ASN A 219 1.27 -35.67 -9.00
C ASN A 219 0.15 -34.79 -9.62
N PRO A 220 -0.67 -35.32 -10.54
CA PRO A 220 -1.94 -34.69 -10.90
C PRO A 220 -2.80 -34.40 -9.67
N MET A 221 -3.50 -33.26 -9.65
CA MET A 221 -4.43 -32.94 -8.58
C MET A 221 -5.63 -33.92 -8.54
N PRO A 222 -6.18 -34.22 -7.34
CA PRO A 222 -7.46 -34.94 -7.25
C PRO A 222 -8.61 -34.07 -7.76
N SER A 223 -9.72 -34.69 -8.17
CA SER A 223 -10.92 -33.99 -8.65
C SER A 223 -10.67 -33.05 -9.85
N THR A 224 -9.79 -33.48 -10.75
CA THR A 224 -9.65 -32.96 -12.13
C THR A 224 -10.20 -34.00 -13.11
N GLU A 225 -10.72 -33.55 -14.26
CA GLU A 225 -10.91 -34.45 -15.41
C GLU A 225 -9.57 -35.10 -15.84
N PRO A 226 -9.55 -36.33 -16.39
CA PRO A 226 -8.31 -37.01 -16.77
C PRO A 226 -7.46 -36.17 -17.75
N GLY A 227 -6.24 -35.80 -17.32
CA GLY A 227 -5.32 -34.95 -18.08
C GLY A 227 -5.58 -33.44 -17.99
N SER A 228 -6.64 -33.00 -17.29
CA SER A 228 -6.88 -31.58 -17.00
C SER A 228 -5.91 -31.04 -15.96
N ARG A 229 -5.67 -29.72 -16.02
CA ARG A 229 -4.91 -28.93 -15.03
C ARG A 229 -5.81 -28.06 -14.16
N PHE A 230 -7.12 -28.20 -14.31
CA PHE A 230 -8.15 -27.35 -13.70
C PHE A 230 -9.01 -28.21 -12.77
N MET A 231 -8.89 -27.98 -11.47
CA MET A 231 -9.74 -28.60 -10.45
C MET A 231 -11.14 -27.99 -10.49
N PHE A 232 -12.18 -28.79 -10.20
CA PHE A 232 -13.54 -28.29 -10.01
C PHE A 232 -14.09 -27.35 -11.13
N PRO A 233 -14.02 -27.73 -12.43
CA PRO A 233 -14.53 -26.93 -13.54
C PRO A 233 -16.06 -26.98 -13.72
N GLY A 234 -16.79 -27.56 -12.75
CA GLY A 234 -18.23 -27.71 -12.81
C GLY A 234 -19.04 -26.43 -12.57
N ASP A 235 -20.35 -26.59 -12.56
CA ASP A 235 -21.32 -25.53 -12.28
C ASP A 235 -22.17 -25.89 -11.05
N PRO A 236 -22.04 -25.13 -9.94
CA PRO A 236 -22.63 -25.52 -8.67
C PRO A 236 -24.12 -25.18 -8.54
N GLU A 237 -24.69 -24.30 -9.38
CA GLU A 237 -26.14 -24.05 -9.40
C GLU A 237 -26.90 -25.15 -10.15
N THR A 238 -26.35 -25.63 -11.26
CA THR A 238 -26.92 -26.76 -12.00
C THR A 238 -26.54 -28.12 -11.44
N GLY A 239 -25.53 -28.19 -10.56
CA GLY A 239 -25.02 -29.43 -9.99
C GLY A 239 -24.23 -30.29 -10.99
N THR A 240 -23.64 -29.67 -12.03
CA THR A 240 -23.02 -30.39 -13.16
C THR A 240 -21.49 -30.33 -13.15
N GLY A 241 -20.84 -31.34 -13.73
CA GLY A 241 -19.39 -31.47 -13.76
C GLY A 241 -18.78 -31.83 -12.39
N ILE A 242 -17.46 -31.68 -12.26
CA ILE A 242 -16.77 -31.91 -10.99
C ILE A 242 -16.87 -30.65 -10.12
N LEU A 243 -17.35 -30.81 -8.88
CA LEU A 243 -17.53 -29.73 -7.90
C LEU A 243 -16.66 -29.96 -6.66
N GLN A 244 -16.31 -28.89 -5.95
CA GLN A 244 -15.79 -28.98 -4.59
C GLN A 244 -16.96 -29.28 -3.64
N THR A 245 -16.77 -30.25 -2.75
CA THR A 245 -17.79 -30.71 -1.78
C THR A 245 -17.32 -30.62 -0.33
N ARG A 246 -16.01 -30.46 -0.09
CA ARG A 246 -15.46 -30.23 1.24
C ARG A 246 -15.28 -28.73 1.48
N MET A 247 -16.13 -28.19 2.35
CA MET A 247 -15.97 -26.88 2.98
C MET A 247 -14.71 -26.85 3.86
N SER A 248 -13.92 -25.78 3.79
CA SER A 248 -12.78 -25.51 4.68
C SER A 248 -12.16 -24.15 4.37
N ASP A 249 -11.33 -23.68 5.29
CA ASP A 249 -10.29 -22.68 5.06
C ASP A 249 -9.38 -23.15 3.89
N ILE A 250 -9.55 -22.50 2.74
CA ILE A 250 -9.02 -22.90 1.43
C ILE A 250 -8.39 -21.72 0.69
N ARG A 251 -7.16 -21.95 0.22
CA ARG A 251 -6.45 -21.09 -0.73
C ARG A 251 -6.57 -21.65 -2.14
N HIS A 252 -6.46 -20.80 -3.14
CA HIS A 252 -6.38 -21.26 -4.54
C HIS A 252 -5.42 -20.42 -5.36
N VAL A 253 -5.03 -20.95 -6.52
CA VAL A 253 -4.27 -20.21 -7.52
C VAL A 253 -4.74 -20.55 -8.93
N LEU A 254 -5.15 -19.51 -9.66
CA LEU A 254 -5.33 -19.54 -11.10
C LEU A 254 -4.00 -19.12 -11.74
N SER A 255 -3.38 -19.99 -12.54
CA SER A 255 -2.11 -19.70 -13.20
C SER A 255 -2.25 -19.43 -14.69
N ALA A 256 -1.27 -18.75 -15.27
CA ALA A 256 -1.17 -18.44 -16.70
C ALA A 256 0.27 -18.62 -17.23
N GLY A 257 0.38 -18.88 -18.54
CA GLY A 257 1.63 -19.24 -19.22
C GLY A 257 1.60 -20.70 -19.74
N PRO A 258 2.71 -21.45 -19.72
CA PRO A 258 4.07 -21.02 -19.41
C PRO A 258 4.68 -20.18 -20.55
N VAL A 259 5.60 -19.27 -20.23
CA VAL A 259 6.36 -18.50 -21.23
C VAL A 259 7.86 -18.41 -20.87
N ASP A 260 8.72 -18.29 -21.87
CA ASP A 260 10.18 -18.18 -21.68
C ASP A 260 10.62 -16.71 -21.56
N VAL A 261 10.83 -16.23 -20.33
CA VAL A 261 11.13 -14.81 -20.06
C VAL A 261 12.64 -14.61 -19.91
N ALA A 262 13.26 -14.07 -20.94
CA ALA A 262 14.71 -13.84 -20.96
C ALA A 262 15.15 -12.78 -19.94
N ALA A 263 16.45 -12.76 -19.61
CA ALA A 263 17.04 -11.69 -18.80
C ALA A 263 16.73 -10.31 -19.41
N GLY A 264 16.23 -9.35 -18.62
CA GLY A 264 15.80 -8.02 -19.06
C GLY A 264 14.58 -8.00 -20.00
N ASP A 265 13.74 -9.04 -19.99
CA ASP A 265 12.47 -9.15 -20.72
C ASP A 265 11.27 -8.89 -19.77
N THR A 266 10.05 -8.85 -20.29
CA THR A 266 8.85 -8.49 -19.49
C THR A 266 7.58 -9.23 -19.92
N VAL A 267 6.81 -9.67 -18.93
CA VAL A 267 5.45 -10.23 -19.07
C VAL A 267 4.44 -9.27 -18.42
N GLU A 268 3.29 -9.08 -19.06
CA GLU A 268 2.16 -8.35 -18.47
C GLU A 268 0.94 -9.25 -18.34
N ILE A 269 0.22 -9.13 -17.23
CA ILE A 269 -1.07 -9.78 -16.99
C ILE A 269 -2.06 -8.73 -16.46
N LEU A 270 -3.22 -8.66 -17.10
CA LEU A 270 -4.40 -7.95 -16.62
C LEU A 270 -5.43 -8.97 -16.14
N TYR A 271 -5.89 -8.80 -14.91
CA TYR A 271 -7.01 -9.55 -14.35
C TYR A 271 -7.95 -8.62 -13.58
N ALA A 272 -9.11 -9.14 -13.23
CA ALA A 272 -10.14 -8.46 -12.45
C ALA A 272 -10.53 -9.30 -11.23
N VAL A 273 -10.75 -8.65 -10.10
CA VAL A 273 -11.39 -9.23 -8.92
C VAL A 273 -12.77 -8.60 -8.79
N THR A 274 -13.82 -9.42 -8.70
CA THR A 274 -15.20 -8.94 -8.69
C THR A 274 -16.09 -9.77 -7.77
N ILE A 275 -17.18 -9.17 -7.29
CA ILE A 275 -18.17 -9.83 -6.44
C ILE A 275 -19.57 -9.78 -7.06
N ALA A 276 -20.36 -10.82 -6.81
CA ALA A 276 -21.75 -10.93 -7.24
C ALA A 276 -22.62 -11.54 -6.14
N VAL A 277 -23.89 -11.14 -6.08
CA VAL A 277 -24.92 -11.73 -5.21
C VAL A 277 -26.08 -12.18 -6.10
N GLY A 278 -26.53 -13.42 -5.91
CA GLY A 278 -27.67 -14.02 -6.61
C GLY A 278 -28.93 -14.11 -5.74
N ALA A 279 -29.88 -14.96 -6.14
CA ALA A 279 -31.06 -15.29 -5.34
C ALA A 279 -30.79 -16.32 -4.21
N ASN A 280 -29.64 -16.99 -4.27
CA ASN A 280 -29.10 -17.96 -3.31
C ASN A 280 -27.57 -18.03 -3.56
N ARG A 281 -26.79 -18.67 -2.68
CA ARG A 281 -25.31 -18.73 -2.77
C ARG A 281 -24.80 -19.35 -4.09
N LEU A 282 -25.57 -20.27 -4.69
CA LEU A 282 -25.21 -20.95 -5.94
C LEU A 282 -25.48 -20.03 -7.12
N ASN A 283 -26.61 -19.33 -7.11
CA ASN A 283 -26.95 -18.30 -8.08
C ASN A 283 -25.94 -17.14 -8.04
N SER A 284 -25.33 -16.83 -6.90
CA SER A 284 -24.21 -15.88 -6.80
C SER A 284 -23.05 -16.26 -7.73
N VAL A 285 -22.73 -17.56 -7.88
CA VAL A 285 -21.73 -18.06 -8.85
C VAL A 285 -22.21 -17.84 -10.30
N THR A 286 -23.49 -18.06 -10.61
CA THR A 286 -24.04 -17.80 -11.95
C THR A 286 -24.03 -16.31 -12.30
N LYS A 287 -24.34 -15.42 -11.34
CA LYS A 287 -24.18 -13.98 -11.50
C LYS A 287 -22.71 -13.60 -11.72
N LEU A 288 -21.80 -14.23 -10.98
CA LEU A 288 -20.35 -14.03 -11.12
C LEU A 288 -19.84 -14.43 -12.51
N LYS A 289 -20.26 -15.60 -13.03
CA LYS A 289 -19.98 -16.05 -14.40
C LYS A 289 -20.51 -15.07 -15.45
N ALA A 290 -21.69 -14.50 -15.25
CA ALA A 290 -22.26 -13.49 -16.14
C ALA A 290 -21.48 -12.16 -16.12
N GLN A 291 -21.05 -11.69 -14.93
CA GLN A 291 -20.16 -10.52 -14.82
C GLN A 291 -18.82 -10.76 -15.52
N ALA A 292 -18.22 -11.95 -15.37
CA ALA A 292 -16.98 -12.31 -16.03
C ALA A 292 -17.08 -12.28 -17.56
N ALA A 293 -18.18 -12.81 -18.12
CA ALA A 293 -18.47 -12.75 -19.55
C ALA A 293 -18.59 -11.31 -20.06
N GLU A 294 -19.25 -10.42 -19.30
CA GLU A 294 -19.33 -9.01 -19.65
C GLU A 294 -17.97 -8.28 -19.50
N LEU A 295 -17.15 -8.60 -18.50
CA LEU A 295 -15.79 -8.05 -18.39
C LEU A 295 -14.91 -8.44 -19.60
N HIS A 296 -15.00 -9.68 -20.08
CA HIS A 296 -14.33 -10.11 -21.32
C HIS A 296 -14.82 -9.35 -22.55
N MET A 297 -16.14 -9.13 -22.67
CA MET A 297 -16.71 -8.32 -23.74
C MET A 297 -16.19 -6.87 -23.67
N LEU A 298 -16.25 -6.23 -22.50
CA LEU A 298 -15.86 -4.82 -22.34
C LEU A 298 -14.37 -4.58 -22.58
N HIS A 299 -13.51 -5.55 -22.22
CA HIS A 299 -12.07 -5.51 -22.48
C HIS A 299 -11.73 -5.75 -23.96
N ARG A 300 -12.37 -6.71 -24.62
CA ARG A 300 -12.02 -7.10 -26.00
C ARG A 300 -12.72 -6.27 -27.09
N THR A 301 -13.84 -5.61 -26.80
CA THR A 301 -14.61 -4.84 -27.79
C THR A 301 -14.36 -3.34 -27.66
N ASN A 302 -14.17 -2.67 -28.80
CA ASN A 302 -14.07 -1.20 -28.88
C ASN A 302 -15.45 -0.60 -29.20
N LEU A 303 -16.33 -0.58 -28.21
CA LEU A 303 -17.66 0.03 -28.33
C LEU A 303 -17.57 1.57 -28.51
N PRO A 304 -18.51 2.20 -29.23
CA PRO A 304 -18.56 3.66 -29.33
C PRO A 304 -18.89 4.31 -27.98
N ALA A 305 -18.38 5.51 -27.75
CA ALA A 305 -18.87 6.35 -26.66
C ALA A 305 -20.31 6.83 -26.95
N THR A 306 -21.20 6.73 -25.96
CA THR A 306 -22.62 7.11 -26.06
C THR A 306 -23.11 7.93 -24.87
N LYS A 307 -22.38 7.97 -23.74
CA LYS A 307 -22.73 8.75 -22.55
C LYS A 307 -21.52 9.42 -21.89
N MET A 308 -21.77 10.35 -20.98
CA MET A 308 -20.76 11.01 -20.15
C MET A 308 -20.81 10.55 -18.69
N TRP A 309 -19.70 10.71 -17.98
CA TRP A 309 -19.59 10.58 -16.52
C TRP A 309 -18.81 11.77 -15.95
N LEU A 310 -19.16 12.21 -14.74
CA LEU A 310 -18.51 13.34 -14.06
C LEU A 310 -17.77 12.88 -12.80
N TYR A 311 -16.46 13.15 -12.75
CA TYR A 311 -15.68 13.11 -11.51
C TYR A 311 -15.51 14.54 -10.99
N VAL A 312 -16.32 14.92 -9.99
CA VAL A 312 -16.25 16.24 -9.36
C VAL A 312 -15.28 16.19 -8.18
N ASN A 313 -14.33 17.13 -8.13
CA ASN A 313 -13.34 17.32 -7.06
C ASN A 313 -12.73 16.03 -6.50
N ARG A 314 -12.43 15.07 -7.38
CA ARG A 314 -11.76 13.80 -7.02
C ARG A 314 -12.52 12.97 -5.96
N GLY A 315 -13.85 13.15 -5.89
CA GLY A 315 -14.72 12.50 -4.91
C GLY A 315 -14.67 13.09 -3.49
N PHE A 316 -14.14 14.31 -3.32
CA PHE A 316 -14.17 15.06 -2.05
C PHE A 316 -15.14 16.24 -2.13
N ASP A 317 -15.83 16.57 -1.03
CA ASP A 317 -16.63 17.79 -0.92
C ASP A 317 -15.83 19.05 -1.27
N ILE A 318 -16.46 19.99 -1.98
CA ILE A 318 -15.83 21.25 -2.41
C ILE A 318 -15.85 22.30 -1.31
N SER A 319 -14.98 23.30 -1.41
CA SER A 319 -15.03 24.49 -0.56
C SER A 319 -15.51 25.71 -1.34
N ILE A 320 -16.48 26.43 -0.77
CA ILE A 320 -17.11 27.62 -1.36
C ILE A 320 -16.03 28.68 -1.66
N GLY A 321 -16.10 29.29 -2.85
CA GLY A 321 -15.14 30.32 -3.28
C GLY A 321 -13.72 29.80 -3.54
N LYS A 322 -13.51 28.47 -3.64
CA LYS A 322 -12.23 27.86 -4.02
C LYS A 322 -12.38 27.07 -5.33
N PRO A 323 -11.36 27.04 -6.21
CA PRO A 323 -11.40 26.28 -7.44
C PRO A 323 -11.30 24.76 -7.17
N PHE A 324 -11.95 23.96 -8.02
CA PHE A 324 -11.90 22.51 -7.98
C PHE A 324 -11.96 21.90 -9.40
N PRO A 325 -11.33 20.73 -9.61
CA PRO A 325 -11.36 20.05 -10.89
C PRO A 325 -12.69 19.33 -11.12
N ILE A 326 -13.17 19.35 -12.36
CA ILE A 326 -14.28 18.50 -12.84
C ILE A 326 -13.76 17.75 -14.07
N VAL A 327 -13.68 16.42 -14.01
CA VAL A 327 -13.35 15.60 -15.18
C VAL A 327 -14.64 15.06 -15.78
N VAL A 328 -14.89 15.39 -17.06
CA VAL A 328 -15.92 14.72 -17.87
C VAL A 328 -15.24 13.60 -18.66
N GLU A 329 -15.78 12.39 -18.58
CA GLU A 329 -15.28 11.20 -19.28
C GLU A 329 -16.36 10.63 -20.20
N ALA A 330 -15.99 10.39 -21.47
CA ALA A 330 -16.81 9.73 -22.48
C ALA A 330 -16.76 8.21 -22.30
N ARG A 331 -17.92 7.56 -22.35
CA ARG A 331 -18.10 6.13 -22.05
C ARG A 331 -19.12 5.49 -22.98
N ASP A 332 -19.01 4.17 -23.14
CA ASP A 332 -20.09 3.38 -23.75
C ASP A 332 -21.32 3.28 -22.84
N GLU A 333 -22.38 2.68 -23.37
CA GLU A 333 -23.65 2.44 -22.68
C GLU A 333 -23.47 1.68 -21.35
N LYS A 334 -22.55 0.71 -21.34
CA LYS A 334 -22.19 -0.11 -20.18
C LYS A 334 -21.34 0.64 -19.14
N GLY A 335 -20.85 1.83 -19.47
CA GLY A 335 -20.10 2.71 -18.59
C GLY A 335 -18.59 2.51 -18.61
N PHE A 336 -18.04 1.77 -19.57
CA PHE A 336 -16.59 1.66 -19.75
C PHE A 336 -16.04 2.89 -20.49
N PRO A 337 -14.86 3.44 -20.14
CA PRO A 337 -14.30 4.61 -20.82
C PRO A 337 -13.95 4.34 -22.29
N ARG A 338 -14.45 5.18 -23.21
CA ARG A 338 -14.22 5.04 -24.66
C ARG A 338 -13.76 6.37 -25.26
N ARG A 339 -12.93 6.29 -26.29
CA ARG A 339 -12.38 7.47 -26.98
C ARG A 339 -13.44 8.10 -27.89
N VAL A 340 -13.48 9.43 -27.98
CA VAL A 340 -14.30 10.12 -28.98
C VAL A 340 -13.67 10.00 -30.36
N SER A 341 -14.50 9.80 -31.40
CA SER A 341 -14.05 9.66 -32.79
C SER A 341 -13.81 11.00 -33.50
N GLN A 342 -14.41 12.08 -33.00
CA GLN A 342 -14.37 13.43 -33.57
C GLN A 342 -14.33 14.49 -32.46
N PRO A 343 -13.90 15.74 -32.74
CA PRO A 343 -13.91 16.82 -31.74
C PRO A 343 -15.30 16.97 -31.12
N THR A 344 -15.40 16.85 -29.80
CA THR A 344 -16.69 16.78 -29.08
C THR A 344 -16.72 17.79 -27.94
N THR A 345 -17.57 18.81 -28.09
CA THR A 345 -17.67 19.96 -27.20
C THR A 345 -18.76 19.75 -26.16
N VAL A 346 -18.42 19.95 -24.89
CA VAL A 346 -19.27 19.76 -23.72
C VAL A 346 -19.34 21.08 -22.94
N SER A 347 -20.52 21.41 -22.42
CA SER A 347 -20.73 22.45 -21.42
C SER A 347 -21.05 21.86 -20.04
N LEU A 348 -20.68 22.60 -18.99
CA LEU A 348 -21.05 22.34 -17.60
C LEU A 348 -22.05 23.40 -17.11
N GLN A 349 -23.03 22.99 -16.31
CA GLN A 349 -23.93 23.90 -15.60
C GLN A 349 -24.28 23.38 -14.20
N LEU A 350 -24.62 24.28 -13.29
CA LEU A 350 -25.26 23.91 -12.04
C LEU A 350 -26.68 23.41 -12.34
N ALA A 351 -27.01 22.21 -11.87
CA ALA A 351 -28.32 21.58 -12.11
C ALA A 351 -29.13 21.38 -10.82
N ARG A 352 -28.47 21.36 -9.66
CA ARG A 352 -29.08 21.52 -8.33
C ARG A 352 -28.13 22.31 -7.42
N GLY A 353 -28.70 23.08 -6.50
CA GLY A 353 -28.00 24.03 -5.64
C GLY A 353 -28.50 25.47 -5.88
N ASN A 354 -28.35 26.32 -4.86
CA ASN A 354 -28.89 27.68 -4.81
C ASN A 354 -27.87 28.76 -5.19
N GLY A 355 -26.58 28.41 -5.26
CA GLY A 355 -25.50 29.29 -5.70
C GLY A 355 -25.29 29.33 -7.21
N THR A 356 -24.06 29.64 -7.63
CA THR A 356 -23.66 29.73 -9.04
C THR A 356 -22.36 28.97 -9.27
N LEU A 357 -22.28 28.19 -10.35
CA LEU A 357 -21.05 27.59 -10.85
C LEU A 357 -20.37 28.59 -11.82
N ILE A 358 -19.11 28.90 -11.58
CA ILE A 358 -18.31 29.86 -12.37
C ILE A 358 -16.97 29.24 -12.80
N GLY A 359 -16.32 29.84 -13.81
CA GLY A 359 -15.06 29.37 -14.39
C GLY A 359 -15.19 29.13 -15.90
N THR A 360 -14.23 28.39 -16.47
CA THR A 360 -14.31 27.97 -17.88
C THR A 360 -15.20 26.73 -17.97
N LEU A 361 -16.47 26.92 -18.34
CA LEU A 361 -17.50 25.85 -18.32
C LEU A 361 -17.81 25.24 -19.71
N ILE A 362 -16.99 25.52 -20.74
CA ILE A 362 -17.12 24.92 -22.08
C ILE A 362 -15.74 24.43 -22.54
N GLY A 363 -15.68 23.22 -23.10
CA GLY A 363 -14.42 22.59 -23.53
C GLY A 363 -14.65 21.43 -24.50
N THR A 364 -13.61 21.04 -25.24
CA THR A 364 -13.69 20.07 -26.34
C THR A 364 -12.73 18.92 -26.17
N MET A 365 -13.24 17.69 -26.10
CA MET A 365 -12.44 16.47 -26.23
C MET A 365 -12.03 16.28 -27.69
N LEU A 366 -10.73 16.06 -27.94
CA LEU A 366 -10.18 15.83 -29.27
C LEU A 366 -10.27 14.34 -29.68
N PRO A 367 -10.21 14.01 -30.99
CA PRO A 367 -10.23 12.63 -31.46
C PRO A 367 -9.18 11.76 -30.75
N GLY A 368 -9.58 10.58 -30.30
CA GLY A 368 -8.70 9.66 -29.58
C GLY A 368 -8.52 9.96 -28.09
N GLN A 369 -9.02 11.09 -27.56
CA GLN A 369 -9.17 11.30 -26.11
C GLN A 369 -10.48 10.69 -25.60
N ASN A 370 -10.55 10.35 -24.31
CA ASN A 370 -11.77 9.87 -23.65
C ASN A 370 -12.25 10.80 -22.52
N SER A 371 -11.54 11.89 -22.21
CA SER A 371 -11.89 12.77 -21.10
C SER A 371 -11.32 14.18 -21.28
N ILE A 372 -11.98 15.16 -20.63
CA ILE A 372 -11.51 16.54 -20.49
C ILE A 372 -11.67 17.00 -19.04
N THR A 373 -10.72 17.79 -18.55
CA THR A 373 -10.76 18.41 -17.21
C THR A 373 -11.10 19.89 -17.33
N PHE A 374 -12.05 20.34 -16.52
CA PHE A 374 -12.40 21.73 -16.30
C PHE A 374 -11.91 22.17 -14.91
N GLU A 375 -11.61 23.45 -14.76
CA GLU A 375 -11.47 24.09 -13.44
C GLU A 375 -12.66 25.02 -13.22
N ALA A 376 -13.40 24.78 -12.14
CA ALA A 376 -14.61 25.52 -11.80
C ALA A 376 -14.61 25.91 -10.32
N MET A 377 -15.46 26.86 -9.96
CA MET A 377 -15.66 27.32 -8.59
C MET A 377 -17.17 27.45 -8.33
N TYR A 378 -17.60 27.20 -7.09
CA TYR A 378 -18.98 27.40 -6.66
C TYR A 378 -19.04 28.58 -5.69
N GLN A 379 -19.95 29.52 -5.98
CA GLN A 379 -20.20 30.70 -5.17
C GLN A 379 -21.65 30.66 -4.66
N GLY A 380 -21.84 30.64 -3.35
CA GLY A 380 -23.17 30.52 -2.73
C GLY A 380 -23.07 30.27 -1.23
N ALA A 381 -24.20 29.89 -0.62
CA ALA A 381 -24.23 29.35 0.73
C ALA A 381 -23.83 27.86 0.76
N GLU A 382 -23.71 27.28 1.96
CA GLU A 382 -23.54 25.84 2.15
C GLU A 382 -24.74 25.07 1.58
N ASP A 383 -24.46 24.05 0.76
CA ASP A 383 -25.48 23.38 -0.06
C ASP A 383 -25.03 21.97 -0.49
N THR A 384 -25.96 21.14 -0.97
CA THR A 384 -25.67 19.87 -1.64
C THR A 384 -26.00 19.99 -3.12
N ILE A 385 -24.96 20.18 -3.94
CA ILE A 385 -25.09 20.55 -5.34
C ILE A 385 -25.00 19.34 -6.28
N GLN A 386 -25.51 19.50 -7.51
CA GLN A 386 -25.25 18.60 -8.63
C GLN A 386 -24.92 19.40 -9.89
N ILE A 387 -23.92 18.93 -10.63
CA ILE A 387 -23.41 19.57 -11.86
C ILE A 387 -23.80 18.68 -13.05
N GLN A 388 -24.31 19.30 -14.12
CA GLN A 388 -24.70 18.61 -15.35
C GLN A 388 -23.66 18.88 -16.45
N ALA A 389 -23.26 17.82 -17.17
CA ALA A 389 -22.51 17.91 -18.42
C ALA A 389 -23.45 17.69 -19.61
N SER A 390 -23.43 18.62 -20.58
CA SER A 390 -24.27 18.57 -21.79
C SER A 390 -23.43 18.69 -23.05
N ARG A 391 -23.64 17.82 -24.05
CA ARG A 391 -22.93 17.88 -25.33
C ARG A 391 -23.52 18.97 -26.23
N LEU A 392 -22.70 19.94 -26.61
CA LEU A 392 -23.04 21.00 -27.58
C LEU A 392 -22.81 20.52 -29.02
N LEU A 393 -21.60 20.08 -29.33
CA LEU A 393 -21.13 19.74 -30.69
C LEU A 393 -20.34 18.42 -30.70
N GLY A 394 -20.20 17.81 -31.88
CA GLY A 394 -19.43 16.58 -32.06
C GLY A 394 -20.22 15.30 -31.73
N MET A 395 -19.48 14.26 -31.30
CA MET A 395 -19.98 12.89 -31.11
C MET A 395 -21.21 12.84 -30.18
N PRO A 396 -22.29 12.10 -30.53
CA PRO A 396 -23.49 12.03 -29.72
C PRO A 396 -23.22 11.33 -28.39
N LEU A 397 -23.11 12.11 -27.32
CA LEU A 397 -23.01 11.66 -25.94
C LEU A 397 -24.23 12.16 -25.17
N ALA A 398 -24.90 11.26 -24.46
CA ALA A 398 -26.01 11.59 -23.57
C ALA A 398 -25.55 12.51 -22.42
N THR A 399 -26.40 13.49 -22.11
CA THR A 399 -26.30 14.37 -20.94
C THR A 399 -26.13 13.56 -19.66
N SER A 400 -25.28 14.03 -18.75
CA SER A 400 -24.95 13.34 -17.51
C SER A 400 -24.96 14.29 -16.32
N LEU A 401 -25.23 13.76 -15.13
CA LEU A 401 -25.36 14.51 -13.88
C LEU A 401 -24.37 13.94 -12.86
N SER A 402 -23.67 14.81 -12.13
CA SER A 402 -22.77 14.36 -11.06
C SER A 402 -23.56 13.68 -9.94
N ARG A 403 -22.88 12.81 -9.18
CA ARG A 403 -23.37 12.46 -7.83
C ARG A 403 -23.53 13.75 -6.99
N PRO A 404 -24.46 13.78 -6.02
CA PRO A 404 -24.54 14.88 -5.06
C PRO A 404 -23.21 15.08 -4.33
N ILE A 405 -22.84 16.34 -4.12
CA ILE A 405 -21.58 16.75 -3.49
C ILE A 405 -21.84 17.99 -2.63
N ARG A 406 -21.26 18.05 -1.43
CA ARG A 406 -21.47 19.20 -0.54
C ARG A 406 -20.53 20.33 -0.93
N ALA A 407 -21.06 21.54 -0.90
CA ALA A 407 -20.30 22.77 -0.97
C ALA A 407 -20.20 23.35 0.44
N LEU A 408 -19.02 23.21 1.06
CA LEU A 408 -18.80 23.52 2.47
C LEU A 408 -18.01 24.83 2.64
N PRO A 409 -18.04 25.48 3.82
CA PRO A 409 -17.12 26.56 4.14
C PRO A 409 -15.63 26.14 3.99
N PRO A 410 -14.71 27.08 3.74
CA PRO A 410 -13.28 26.78 3.67
C PRO A 410 -12.69 26.42 5.06
N ALA A 411 -11.46 25.92 5.06
CA ALA A 411 -10.68 25.71 6.28
C ALA A 411 -10.60 26.97 7.15
N LEU A 412 -10.62 26.77 8.48
CA LEU A 412 -10.48 27.81 9.50
C LEU A 412 -9.23 27.60 10.38
N ARG A 413 -8.72 26.36 10.48
CA ARG A 413 -7.67 25.99 11.43
C ARG A 413 -6.73 24.91 10.90
N VAL A 414 -5.58 24.76 11.56
CA VAL A 414 -4.59 23.70 11.28
C VAL A 414 -4.49 22.77 12.49
N GLU A 415 -4.55 21.45 12.25
CA GLU A 415 -4.31 20.40 13.25
C GLU A 415 -3.28 19.39 12.75
N ARG A 416 -2.52 18.74 13.63
CA ARG A 416 -1.66 17.61 13.22
C ARG A 416 -2.53 16.42 12.86
N LEU A 417 -2.28 15.82 11.70
CA LEU A 417 -2.96 14.64 11.19
C LEU A 417 -2.20 13.35 11.53
N SER A 418 -0.89 13.33 11.37
CA SER A 418 -0.08 12.13 11.61
C SER A 418 1.37 12.45 11.99
N LEU A 419 2.04 11.44 12.55
CA LEU A 419 3.47 11.42 12.89
C LEU A 419 3.95 9.98 12.70
N LEU A 420 4.94 9.76 11.84
CA LEU A 420 5.46 8.44 11.48
C LEU A 420 6.99 8.44 11.50
N ASN A 421 7.62 7.53 12.25
CA ASN A 421 9.05 7.26 12.11
C ASN A 421 9.29 6.45 10.82
N LEU A 422 10.02 7.01 9.86
CA LEU A 422 10.35 6.34 8.60
C LEU A 422 11.45 5.28 8.73
N ARG A 423 11.99 5.04 9.94
CA ARG A 423 12.73 3.80 10.24
C ARG A 423 11.85 2.67 10.77
N GLY A 424 10.56 2.91 10.97
CA GLY A 424 9.65 2.00 11.66
C GLY A 424 9.78 2.02 13.18
N GLY A 425 8.92 1.27 13.85
CA GLY A 425 8.81 1.26 15.32
C GLY A 425 8.08 2.49 15.90
N THR A 426 7.83 2.44 17.21
CA THR A 426 7.08 3.47 17.96
C THR A 426 7.96 4.51 18.66
N ARG A 427 9.26 4.22 18.82
CA ARG A 427 10.24 5.15 19.41
C ARG A 427 10.86 6.02 18.32
N ILE A 428 11.09 7.29 18.65
CA ILE A 428 11.73 8.27 17.77
C ILE A 428 13.12 8.55 18.33
N PHE A 429 14.17 8.33 17.53
CA PHE A 429 15.54 8.65 17.91
C PHE A 429 16.02 9.91 17.20
N ALA A 430 17.02 10.58 17.80
CA ALA A 430 17.71 11.67 17.12
C ALA A 430 18.32 11.19 15.78
N ASN A 431 18.23 12.04 14.76
CA ASN A 431 18.60 11.74 13.37
C ASN A 431 17.77 10.60 12.71
N ASP A 432 16.56 10.33 13.19
CA ASP A 432 15.53 9.60 12.43
C ASP A 432 14.72 10.56 11.56
N THR A 433 14.53 10.17 10.30
CA THR A 433 13.60 10.85 9.40
C THR A 433 12.17 10.49 9.78
N LEU A 434 11.36 11.51 10.01
CA LEU A 434 9.95 11.44 10.36
C LEU A 434 9.14 12.03 9.22
N GLU A 435 8.02 11.41 8.87
CA GLU A 435 6.96 12.11 8.13
C GLU A 435 5.94 12.66 9.13
N ILE A 436 5.65 13.95 9.03
CA ILE A 436 4.69 14.66 9.87
C ILE A 436 3.70 15.38 8.98
N GLN A 437 2.41 15.09 9.16
CA GLN A 437 1.35 15.66 8.34
C GLN A 437 0.47 16.57 9.19
N PHE A 438 0.13 17.74 8.66
CA PHE A 438 -0.84 18.68 9.24
C PHE A 438 -1.99 18.90 8.27
N ALA A 439 -3.23 18.92 8.77
CA ALA A 439 -4.44 19.10 7.98
C ALA A 439 -5.07 20.48 8.24
N CYS A 440 -5.42 21.16 7.16
CA CYS A 440 -6.27 22.35 7.14
C CYS A 440 -7.72 21.88 7.29
N LYS A 441 -8.37 22.26 8.39
CA LYS A 441 -9.69 21.78 8.79
C LYS A 441 -10.74 22.89 8.82
N ARG A 442 -11.97 22.52 8.46
CA ARG A 442 -13.18 23.35 8.58
C ARG A 442 -13.67 23.42 10.03
N ALA A 443 -14.74 24.18 10.28
CA ALA A 443 -15.39 24.27 11.58
C ALA A 443 -15.76 22.89 12.16
N ASP A 444 -16.38 22.04 11.33
CA ASP A 444 -16.83 20.67 11.65
C ASP A 444 -15.70 19.66 11.90
N GLY A 445 -14.42 20.07 11.72
CA GLY A 445 -13.26 19.21 11.87
C GLY A 445 -12.92 18.33 10.65
N THR A 446 -13.68 18.43 9.56
CA THR A 446 -13.33 17.78 8.29
C THR A 446 -12.14 18.46 7.61
N ILE A 447 -11.39 17.70 6.80
CA ILE A 447 -10.26 18.22 6.02
C ILE A 447 -10.80 18.98 4.80
N ASP A 448 -10.29 20.18 4.58
CA ASP A 448 -10.55 20.96 3.36
C ASP A 448 -9.68 20.45 2.21
N ASN A 449 -10.16 19.42 1.50
CA ASN A 449 -9.47 18.84 0.35
C ASN A 449 -9.36 19.78 -0.87
N SER A 450 -9.92 21.00 -0.79
CA SER A 450 -9.77 22.09 -1.76
C SER A 450 -8.83 23.20 -1.28
N TYR A 451 -8.34 23.17 -0.03
CA TYR A 451 -7.37 24.16 0.45
C TYR A 451 -6.00 23.93 -0.18
N THR A 452 -5.45 25.02 -0.73
CA THR A 452 -4.10 25.13 -1.28
C THR A 452 -3.43 26.36 -0.68
N GLY A 453 -2.10 26.30 -0.53
CA GLY A 453 -1.31 27.33 0.14
C GLY A 453 -0.01 26.76 0.68
N THR A 454 0.63 27.45 1.61
CA THR A 454 1.81 26.94 2.35
C THR A 454 1.57 26.99 3.85
N LEU A 455 2.07 26.00 4.57
CA LEU A 455 2.26 26.09 6.02
C LEU A 455 3.75 26.24 6.33
N ARG A 456 4.08 26.97 7.40
CA ARG A 456 5.41 26.97 8.02
C ARG A 456 5.39 26.12 9.30
N LEU A 457 6.44 25.33 9.52
CA LEU A 457 6.69 24.56 10.73
C LEU A 457 7.63 25.32 11.66
N HIS A 458 7.19 25.52 12.90
CA HIS A 458 7.90 26.17 13.98
C HIS A 458 8.32 25.11 15.00
N HIS A 459 9.51 25.25 15.58
CA HIS A 459 10.10 24.30 16.52
C HIS A 459 10.62 25.02 17.76
N ILE A 460 10.28 24.48 18.93
CA ILE A 460 10.80 24.91 20.23
C ILE A 460 11.32 23.64 20.94
N GLY A 461 12.61 23.60 21.24
CA GLY A 461 13.27 22.46 21.89
C GLY A 461 14.77 22.45 21.61
N ASN A 462 15.50 21.54 22.24
CA ASN A 462 16.96 21.51 22.15
C ASN A 462 17.45 20.99 20.79
N GLY A 463 18.42 21.68 20.17
CA GLY A 463 18.93 21.33 18.84
C GLY A 463 18.14 21.97 17.70
N LYS A 464 18.11 21.34 16.52
CA LYS A 464 17.46 21.87 15.31
C LYS A 464 16.60 20.80 14.62
N ILE A 465 15.62 21.26 13.84
CA ILE A 465 15.06 20.49 12.73
C ILE A 465 16.08 20.45 11.58
N MET A 466 16.18 19.29 10.95
CA MET A 466 16.85 19.04 9.67
C MET A 466 15.79 18.64 8.65
N GLY A 467 15.84 19.19 7.43
CA GLY A 467 14.75 19.09 6.44
C GLY A 467 13.93 20.38 6.36
N ASP A 468 12.96 20.41 5.43
CA ASP A 468 12.23 21.63 5.10
C ASP A 468 11.23 22.04 6.19
N THR A 469 11.22 23.33 6.54
CA THR A 469 10.29 23.94 7.50
C THR A 469 9.14 24.68 6.84
N ILE A 470 8.97 24.56 5.52
CA ILE A 470 7.83 25.09 4.77
C ILE A 470 7.32 23.99 3.85
N ALA A 471 6.02 23.71 3.89
CA ALA A 471 5.39 22.70 3.04
C ALA A 471 4.22 23.30 2.26
N GLN A 472 4.14 22.95 0.97
CA GLN A 472 2.94 23.22 0.16
C GLN A 472 1.79 22.34 0.66
N VAL A 473 0.62 22.92 0.85
CA VAL A 473 -0.61 22.19 1.17
C VAL A 473 -1.17 21.57 -0.12
N LEU A 474 -1.37 20.26 -0.10
CA LEU A 474 -1.92 19.47 -1.19
C LEU A 474 -3.14 18.72 -0.65
N SER A 475 -4.32 18.99 -1.21
CA SER A 475 -5.61 18.47 -0.69
C SER A 475 -5.83 18.77 0.79
N GLY A 476 -5.55 20.00 1.24
CA GLY A 476 -5.65 20.36 2.65
C GLY A 476 -4.59 19.74 3.57
N ILE A 477 -3.65 18.92 3.06
CA ILE A 477 -2.59 18.30 3.87
C ILE A 477 -1.22 18.90 3.52
N ALA A 478 -0.51 19.39 4.54
CA ALA A 478 0.91 19.72 4.46
C ALA A 478 1.73 18.55 5.00
N THR A 479 2.68 18.04 4.20
CA THR A 479 3.56 16.93 4.59
C THR A 479 4.99 17.43 4.74
N TYR A 480 5.56 17.25 5.93
CA TYR A 480 6.95 17.56 6.24
C TYR A 480 7.75 16.26 6.39
N ARG A 481 8.97 16.23 5.86
CA ARG A 481 9.92 15.14 6.07
C ARG A 481 11.16 15.69 6.76
N ILE A 482 11.26 15.45 8.06
CA ILE A 482 12.24 16.10 8.94
C ILE A 482 12.95 15.12 9.87
N ALA A 483 14.07 15.53 10.45
CA ALA A 483 14.71 14.83 11.56
C ALA A 483 15.11 15.83 12.66
N PHE A 484 15.12 15.39 13.91
CA PHE A 484 15.62 16.20 15.03
C PHE A 484 17.10 15.91 15.29
N SER A 485 17.93 16.96 15.35
CA SER A 485 19.39 16.85 15.44
C SER A 485 19.93 16.47 16.84
N ARG A 486 19.05 16.37 17.84
CA ARG A 486 19.32 16.03 19.24
C ARG A 486 18.11 15.31 19.82
N ALA A 487 18.30 14.64 20.95
CA ALA A 487 17.22 14.12 21.78
C ALA A 487 16.69 15.17 22.78
N GLY A 488 15.47 14.95 23.28
CA GLY A 488 14.78 15.85 24.21
C GLY A 488 13.26 15.85 24.03
N MET A 489 12.61 16.88 24.56
CA MET A 489 11.22 17.22 24.20
C MET A 489 11.26 18.33 23.14
N HIS A 490 10.53 18.13 22.04
CA HIS A 490 10.46 19.05 20.90
C HIS A 490 9.01 19.42 20.65
N LEU A 491 8.64 20.66 20.95
CA LEU A 491 7.35 21.20 20.58
C LEU A 491 7.40 21.63 19.11
N ILE A 492 6.48 21.12 18.30
CA ILE A 492 6.29 21.56 16.91
C ILE A 492 4.90 22.15 16.69
N LYS A 493 4.81 23.18 15.85
CA LYS A 493 3.56 23.85 15.47
C LYS A 493 3.59 24.18 13.97
N ALA A 494 2.52 23.91 13.24
CA ALA A 494 2.35 24.43 11.87
C ALA A 494 1.41 25.64 11.87
N GLU A 495 1.73 26.67 11.06
CA GLU A 495 0.92 27.89 10.94
C GLU A 495 0.91 28.50 9.52
N ASN A 496 -0.11 29.31 9.27
CA ASN A 496 -0.34 30.14 8.09
C ASN A 496 -1.16 31.37 8.54
N ALA A 497 -0.98 32.54 7.90
CA ALA A 497 -1.62 33.78 8.33
C ALA A 497 -3.16 33.82 8.17
N GLU A 498 -3.73 32.96 7.32
CA GLU A 498 -5.17 32.84 7.07
C GLU A 498 -5.87 31.83 8.02
N LEU A 499 -5.11 30.97 8.71
CA LEU A 499 -5.65 29.83 9.48
C LEU A 499 -5.28 29.92 10.96
N ILE A 500 -6.28 29.79 11.83
CA ILE A 500 -6.11 29.86 13.29
C ILE A 500 -5.44 28.57 13.78
N GLY A 501 -4.15 28.64 14.11
CA GLY A 501 -3.33 27.48 14.47
C GLY A 501 -3.01 27.36 15.97
N ILE A 502 -3.67 26.44 16.68
CA ILE A 502 -3.20 25.88 17.95
C ILE A 502 -3.13 24.36 17.81
N ALA A 503 -2.03 23.88 17.22
CA ALA A 503 -1.65 22.47 17.17
C ALA A 503 -0.16 22.38 17.50
N GLY A 504 0.13 22.56 18.80
CA GLY A 504 1.47 22.44 19.37
C GLY A 504 1.66 21.05 19.97
N ASP A 505 2.34 20.15 19.26
CA ASP A 505 2.59 18.78 19.72
C ASP A 505 3.99 18.61 20.29
N SER A 506 4.11 18.04 21.48
CA SER A 506 5.38 17.72 22.12
C SER A 506 5.85 16.30 21.75
N ILE A 507 6.85 16.23 20.88
CA ILE A 507 7.49 14.98 20.47
C ILE A 507 8.64 14.66 21.42
N ARG A 508 8.65 13.45 21.99
CA ARG A 508 9.81 12.90 22.71
C ARG A 508 10.77 12.28 21.71
N VAL A 509 11.99 12.79 21.65
CA VAL A 509 13.08 12.27 20.83
C VAL A 509 14.12 11.67 21.78
N GLU A 510 14.61 10.47 21.48
CA GLU A 510 15.48 9.70 22.36
C GLU A 510 16.92 9.57 21.82
N HIS A 511 17.88 9.38 22.74
CA HIS A 511 19.27 9.12 22.37
C HIS A 511 19.40 7.75 21.72
N ARG A 512 20.17 7.66 20.63
CA ARG A 512 20.42 6.39 19.94
C ARG A 512 21.61 5.66 20.56
N LEU A 513 21.39 4.41 20.97
CA LEU A 513 22.47 3.44 21.11
C LEU A 513 22.91 3.02 19.70
N VAL A 514 24.13 3.38 19.30
CA VAL A 514 24.66 3.16 17.94
C VAL A 514 25.44 1.85 17.83
N ALA A 515 26.13 1.46 18.90
CA ALA A 515 26.85 0.19 18.97
C ALA A 515 26.79 -0.40 20.38
N LEU A 516 26.68 -1.73 20.41
CA LEU A 516 26.78 -2.58 21.60
C LEU A 516 27.79 -3.68 21.25
N LYS A 517 28.98 -3.64 21.87
CA LYS A 517 30.04 -4.63 21.66
C LYS A 517 30.33 -5.36 22.97
N TYR A 518 30.28 -6.69 22.91
CA TYR A 518 30.70 -7.57 24.01
C TYR A 518 32.18 -7.97 23.84
N PRO A 519 32.95 -8.16 24.93
CA PRO A 519 34.27 -8.76 24.86
C PRO A 519 34.20 -10.20 24.31
N ARG A 520 35.15 -10.59 23.46
CA ARG A 520 35.27 -11.98 22.97
C ARG A 520 35.63 -12.96 24.09
N VAL A 521 36.31 -12.48 25.13
CA VAL A 521 36.57 -13.17 26.38
C VAL A 521 36.35 -12.13 27.48
N ILE A 522 35.48 -12.41 28.45
CA ILE A 522 35.26 -11.57 29.63
C ILE A 522 36.17 -12.02 30.78
N LYS A 523 36.34 -13.34 30.93
CA LYS A 523 37.16 -13.97 31.96
C LYS A 523 37.62 -15.34 31.48
N VAL A 524 38.78 -15.80 31.96
CA VAL A 524 39.19 -17.22 31.90
C VAL A 524 38.95 -17.80 33.30
N PRO A 525 38.05 -18.79 33.49
CA PRO A 525 37.79 -19.35 34.80
C PRO A 525 39.02 -20.06 35.38
N VAL A 526 39.29 -19.83 36.67
CA VAL A 526 40.32 -20.59 37.41
C VAL A 526 39.65 -21.72 38.18
N SER A 527 40.35 -22.86 38.36
CA SER A 527 39.78 -23.99 39.10
C SER A 527 39.46 -23.62 40.55
N GLY A 528 38.24 -23.93 41.00
CA GLY A 528 37.74 -23.59 42.34
C GLY A 528 37.14 -22.17 42.48
N GLU A 529 37.04 -21.40 41.40
CA GLU A 529 36.53 -20.02 41.46
C GLU A 529 34.99 -19.94 41.47
N MET A 530 34.41 -19.21 42.46
CA MET A 530 32.96 -19.01 42.60
C MET A 530 32.51 -17.55 42.33
N SER A 531 33.26 -16.78 41.56
CA SER A 531 32.88 -15.40 41.21
C SER A 531 31.73 -15.36 40.22
N SER A 532 30.75 -14.47 40.40
CA SER A 532 29.79 -14.12 39.36
C SER A 532 30.51 -13.49 38.14
N LEU A 533 30.00 -13.79 36.94
CA LEU A 533 30.53 -13.17 35.71
C LEU A 533 29.93 -11.76 35.54
N PRO A 534 30.76 -10.71 35.34
CA PRO A 534 30.25 -9.38 35.07
C PRO A 534 29.70 -9.28 33.64
N PHE A 535 28.53 -8.66 33.49
CA PHE A 535 28.02 -8.21 32.20
C PHE A 535 28.82 -6.98 31.77
N VAL A 536 29.66 -7.13 30.75
CA VAL A 536 30.53 -6.07 30.21
C VAL A 536 30.08 -5.71 28.79
N ALA A 537 29.80 -4.44 28.56
CA ALA A 537 29.43 -3.91 27.24
C ALA A 537 30.18 -2.61 26.94
N LEU A 538 30.81 -2.51 25.76
CA LEU A 538 31.24 -1.22 25.20
C LEU A 538 30.04 -0.64 24.43
N LEU A 539 29.51 0.48 24.91
CA LEU A 539 28.42 1.20 24.26
C LEU A 539 28.96 2.43 23.52
N ARG A 540 28.32 2.77 22.40
CA ARG A 540 28.43 4.10 21.76
C ARG A 540 27.06 4.79 21.76
N LEU A 541 27.04 6.01 22.29
CA LEU A 541 25.88 6.90 22.36
C LEU A 541 26.17 8.15 21.54
N ASP A 542 25.27 8.51 20.62
CA ASP A 542 25.39 9.68 19.74
C ASP A 542 24.20 10.64 19.94
N ALA A 543 24.34 11.86 19.41
CA ALA A 543 23.33 12.94 19.46
C ALA A 543 22.96 13.38 20.90
N LEU A 544 23.97 13.44 21.75
CA LEU A 544 23.98 14.16 23.03
C LEU A 544 24.41 15.62 22.79
N GLU A 545 24.45 16.44 23.83
CA GLU A 545 25.03 17.78 23.76
C GLU A 545 26.56 17.73 23.71
N PRO A 546 27.24 18.41 22.76
CA PRO A 546 28.71 18.43 22.68
C PRO A 546 29.38 19.00 23.93
N ASN A 547 30.54 18.44 24.28
CA ASN A 547 31.33 18.81 25.47
C ASN A 547 30.58 18.78 26.83
N ALA A 548 29.36 18.24 26.91
CA ALA A 548 28.59 18.20 28.15
C ALA A 548 28.90 16.95 28.99
N THR A 549 28.70 17.08 30.30
CA THR A 549 28.80 15.98 31.26
C THR A 549 27.40 15.43 31.55
N TYR A 550 27.21 14.13 31.31
CA TYR A 550 25.92 13.45 31.46
C TYR A 550 25.89 12.52 32.66
N ARG A 551 24.80 12.60 33.44
CA ARG A 551 24.53 11.66 34.54
C ARG A 551 23.81 10.41 34.05
N TYR A 552 24.31 9.22 34.40
CA TYR A 552 23.67 7.93 34.11
C TYR A 552 23.67 6.95 35.29
N ARG A 553 22.96 5.84 35.16
CA ARG A 553 23.08 4.63 35.99
C ARG A 553 22.55 3.41 35.23
N ASN A 554 23.18 2.25 35.42
CA ASN A 554 22.66 0.98 34.94
C ASN A 554 21.43 0.60 35.78
N LEU A 555 20.23 0.55 35.18
CA LEU A 555 19.04 0.05 35.87
C LEU A 555 19.12 -1.47 35.98
N MET A 556 19.22 -1.98 37.21
CA MET A 556 19.31 -3.40 37.55
C MET A 556 18.43 -3.73 38.75
N GLY A 557 18.11 -5.01 38.94
CA GLY A 557 17.39 -5.50 40.13
C GLY A 557 18.25 -5.52 41.39
N GLU A 558 17.63 -5.86 42.52
CA GLU A 558 18.20 -5.76 43.88
C GLU A 558 19.43 -6.66 44.11
N ASN A 559 19.63 -7.69 43.29
CA ASN A 559 20.76 -8.64 43.38
C ASN A 559 21.91 -8.29 42.42
N ALA A 560 22.17 -7.00 42.16
CA ALA A 560 23.22 -6.58 41.22
C ALA A 560 23.89 -5.25 41.57
N ARG A 561 25.21 -5.18 41.39
CA ARG A 561 26.03 -3.97 41.51
C ARG A 561 26.37 -3.40 40.14
N ALA A 562 26.43 -2.07 40.05
CA ALA A 562 26.96 -1.38 38.87
C ALA A 562 28.46 -1.12 39.06
N ILE A 563 29.26 -1.36 38.01
CA ILE A 563 30.73 -1.41 38.05
C ILE A 563 31.34 -0.53 36.97
N PHE A 564 32.54 -0.02 37.27
CA PHE A 564 32.97 1.24 36.71
C PHE A 564 34.45 1.33 36.40
N PRO A 565 34.85 1.54 35.13
CA PRO A 565 36.20 1.99 34.83
C PRO A 565 36.36 3.45 35.30
N ARG A 566 37.23 3.68 36.29
CA ARG A 566 37.69 5.02 36.70
C ARG A 566 39.18 4.93 36.95
N GLU A 567 39.97 5.24 35.92
CA GLU A 567 41.43 5.09 35.93
C GLU A 567 42.07 5.64 37.23
N PRO A 568 42.95 4.87 37.90
CA PRO A 568 43.50 3.57 37.50
C PRO A 568 42.64 2.34 37.91
N ASN A 569 41.49 2.54 38.58
CA ASN A 569 40.78 1.51 39.34
C ASN A 569 39.39 1.19 38.78
N PHE A 570 38.70 0.25 39.45
CA PHE A 570 37.25 0.09 39.32
C PHE A 570 36.52 0.58 40.59
N LEU A 571 35.42 1.29 40.40
CA LEU A 571 34.46 1.63 41.46
C LEU A 571 33.23 0.70 41.35
N ALA A 572 32.50 0.51 42.44
CA ALA A 572 31.26 -0.27 42.46
C ALA A 572 30.19 0.45 43.28
N LEU A 573 28.94 0.42 42.80
CA LEU A 573 27.76 0.86 43.54
C LEU A 573 26.86 -0.35 43.81
N ASN A 574 26.59 -0.58 45.10
CA ASN A 574 25.65 -1.59 45.56
C ASN A 574 24.22 -0.99 45.66
N PRO A 575 23.17 -1.81 45.56
CA PRO A 575 21.80 -1.41 45.85
C PRO A 575 21.59 -1.14 47.36
N PRO A 576 20.49 -0.47 47.77
CA PRO A 576 19.36 -0.01 46.95
C PRO A 576 19.68 1.23 46.12
N PHE A 577 19.07 1.33 44.93
CA PHE A 577 19.22 2.47 44.04
C PHE A 577 18.00 3.40 44.13
N VAL A 578 18.16 4.60 44.70
CA VAL A 578 17.11 5.65 44.69
C VAL A 578 16.69 5.97 43.25
N SER A 579 15.41 6.27 43.03
CA SER A 579 14.84 6.37 41.67
C SER A 579 15.44 7.49 40.80
N ASP A 580 15.96 8.55 41.42
CA ASP A 580 16.65 9.64 40.72
C ASP A 580 18.18 9.41 40.60
N LEU A 581 18.87 10.41 40.02
CA LEU A 581 20.32 10.47 39.86
C LEU A 581 20.94 11.55 40.77
N SER A 582 20.41 11.76 41.98
CA SER A 582 20.90 12.76 42.94
C SER A 582 22.09 12.27 43.76
N GLN A 583 22.06 11.01 44.23
CA GLN A 583 23.05 10.45 45.17
C GLN A 583 24.01 9.46 44.49
N SER A 584 23.45 8.50 43.75
CA SER A 584 24.20 7.37 43.16
C SER A 584 24.03 7.38 41.64
N TYR A 585 25.00 7.99 40.96
CA TYR A 585 24.99 8.26 39.53
C TYR A 585 26.42 8.27 38.96
N PHE A 586 26.50 8.47 37.65
CA PHE A 586 27.73 8.39 36.88
C PHE A 586 27.91 9.50 35.89
N GLU A 587 29.14 9.99 35.74
CA GLU A 587 29.45 11.05 34.78
C GLU A 587 30.34 10.56 33.63
N PHE A 588 29.87 10.74 32.40
CA PHE A 588 30.71 10.75 31.21
C PHE A 588 30.67 12.12 30.55
N LYS A 589 31.75 12.52 29.89
CA LYS A 589 31.79 13.72 29.04
C LYS A 589 31.75 13.32 27.57
N THR A 590 30.94 14.01 26.78
CA THR A 590 30.87 13.85 25.33
C THR A 590 31.99 14.58 24.59
N ASP A 591 32.28 14.16 23.36
CA ASP A 591 33.19 14.84 22.43
C ASP A 591 32.61 16.15 21.82
N ASP A 592 33.34 16.72 20.87
CA ASP A 592 32.99 17.93 20.10
C ASP A 592 31.74 17.76 19.21
N LYS A 593 31.27 16.53 19.01
CA LYS A 593 30.12 16.16 18.17
C LYS A 593 28.93 15.65 18.98
N GLY A 594 29.02 15.62 20.30
CA GLY A 594 27.95 15.09 21.16
C GLY A 594 27.86 13.55 21.09
N SER A 595 29.00 12.87 20.96
CA SER A 595 29.11 11.42 21.05
C SER A 595 29.91 11.00 22.30
N TYR A 596 29.63 9.80 22.80
CA TYR A 596 30.42 9.14 23.83
C TYR A 596 30.58 7.65 23.50
N THR A 597 31.75 7.08 23.76
CA THR A 597 32.01 5.65 23.68
C THR A 597 32.72 5.21 24.96
N GLY A 598 32.18 4.20 25.65
CA GLY A 598 32.69 3.80 26.95
C GLY A 598 32.16 2.44 27.41
N TRP A 599 32.78 1.92 28.47
CA TRP A 599 32.43 0.62 29.05
C TRP A 599 31.37 0.77 30.14
N PHE A 600 30.30 -0.03 30.01
CA PHE A 600 29.21 -0.15 30.97
C PHE A 600 29.30 -1.56 31.54
N VAL A 601 29.48 -1.67 32.87
CA VAL A 601 29.67 -2.95 33.55
C VAL A 601 28.67 -3.09 34.70
N SER A 602 28.15 -4.30 34.90
CA SER A 602 27.38 -4.69 36.09
C SER A 602 27.67 -6.15 36.45
N GLU A 603 27.48 -6.52 37.70
CA GLU A 603 27.75 -7.88 38.21
C GLU A 603 26.66 -8.28 39.19
N LEU A 604 26.30 -9.57 39.22
CA LEU A 604 25.34 -10.10 40.19
C LEU A 604 25.98 -10.16 41.59
N VAL A 605 25.22 -9.74 42.60
CA VAL A 605 25.60 -9.72 44.01
C VAL A 605 24.82 -10.80 44.73
N GLY A 606 25.53 -11.80 45.23
CA GLY A 606 24.97 -12.93 45.96
C GLY A 606 25.40 -14.28 45.38
N THR A 607 25.54 -15.27 46.26
CA THR A 607 25.91 -16.64 45.88
C THR A 607 24.68 -17.45 45.46
N SER A 608 24.19 -17.23 44.24
CA SER A 608 23.42 -18.28 43.56
C SER A 608 24.38 -19.38 43.15
N THR A 609 24.16 -20.60 43.64
CA THR A 609 24.81 -21.82 43.15
C THR A 609 24.49 -22.06 41.66
N PRO A 610 25.28 -22.89 40.94
CA PRO A 610 25.19 -23.06 39.49
C PRO A 610 23.82 -23.43 38.93
#